data_AF-A0A2U2DFD1-F1
#
_entry.id   AF-A0A2U2DFD1-F1
#
_cell.length_a   1.000
_cell.length_b   1.000
_cell.length_c   1.000
_cell.angle_alpha   90.00
_cell.angle_beta   90.00
_cell.angle_gamma   90.00
#
_symmetry.space_group_name_H-M   'P 1'
#
loop_
_entity.id
_entity.type
_entity.pdbx_description
1 polymer ?
#
loop_
_entity_poly.entity_id
_entity_poly.type
_entity_poly.pdbx_seq_one_letter_code
_entity_poly.pdbx_strand_id
1 'polypeptide(L)'
;MTGFELPADVIESLLKVGLVEWGQTFCQSDEKHIEDYRDTLRMTREGYEIEAEETTISYVALAGTSIVLANTGNSPNSRQTARILVGAWNQLVEIAMASTTAEGSEP
;
A
#
# COMPACT_ATOMS: atom_id res chain seq x y z
N MET A 1 -5.85 17.88 -20.63
CA MET A 1 -6.45 17.25 -19.44
C MET A 1 -7.42 16.19 -19.91
N THR A 2 -6.94 14.98 -20.14
CA THR A 2 -7.79 13.84 -20.49
C THR A 2 -8.34 13.27 -19.19
N GLY A 3 -9.68 13.30 -19.05
CA GLY A 3 -10.38 12.78 -17.89
C GLY A 3 -10.00 11.32 -17.65
N PHE A 4 -9.48 11.04 -16.46
CA PHE A 4 -9.17 9.70 -16.02
C PHE A 4 -10.44 9.12 -15.39
N GLU A 5 -11.12 8.23 -16.10
CA GLU A 5 -12.23 7.45 -15.56
C GLU A 5 -11.72 6.09 -15.06
N LEU A 6 -11.98 5.80 -13.79
CA LEU A 6 -11.63 4.53 -13.17
C LEU A 6 -12.57 3.40 -13.65
N PRO A 7 -12.06 2.17 -13.86
CA PRO A 7 -12.91 1.01 -14.15
C PRO A 7 -13.97 0.76 -13.05
N ALA A 8 -15.14 0.25 -13.43
CA ALA A 8 -16.29 0.11 -12.54
C ALA A 8 -16.03 -0.82 -11.33
N ASP A 9 -15.26 -1.90 -11.52
CA ASP A 9 -14.83 -2.83 -10.48
C ASP A 9 -13.85 -2.18 -9.49
N VAL A 10 -13.04 -1.21 -9.96
CA VAL A 10 -12.13 -0.41 -9.13
C VAL A 10 -12.91 0.60 -8.30
N ILE A 11 -13.92 1.25 -8.89
CA ILE A 11 -14.83 2.13 -8.17
C ILE A 11 -15.59 1.35 -7.10
N GLU A 12 -16.12 0.18 -7.43
CA GLU A 12 -16.81 -0.71 -6.49
C GLU A 12 -15.91 -1.09 -5.30
N SER A 13 -14.66 -1.45 -5.60
CA SER A 13 -13.68 -1.80 -4.57
C SER A 13 -13.31 -0.61 -3.68
N LEU A 14 -13.13 0.59 -4.25
CA LEU A 14 -12.82 1.81 -3.51
C LEU A 14 -13.98 2.23 -2.60
N LEU A 15 -15.22 2.12 -3.08
CA LEU A 15 -16.42 2.42 -2.30
C LEU A 15 -16.64 1.41 -1.17
N LYS A 16 -16.32 0.13 -1.41
CA LYS A 16 -16.42 -0.93 -0.39
C LYS A 16 -15.39 -0.77 0.74
N VAL A 17 -14.21 -0.23 0.41
CA VAL A 17 -13.13 0.02 1.39
C VAL A 17 -13.39 1.27 2.24
N GLY A 18 -14.01 2.31 1.68
CA GLY A 18 -14.33 3.54 2.40
C GLY A 18 -13.14 4.50 2.55
N LEU A 19 -13.36 5.60 3.29
CA LEU A 19 -12.30 6.59 3.58
C LEU A 19 -11.24 5.97 4.47
N VAL A 20 -9.97 6.18 4.12
CA VAL A 20 -8.82 5.78 4.93
C VAL A 20 -8.22 7.01 5.60
N GLU A 21 -7.78 6.85 6.84
CA GLU A 21 -7.09 7.89 7.58
C GLU A 21 -5.65 7.48 7.88
N TRP A 22 -4.79 8.49 8.02
CA TRP A 22 -3.47 8.29 8.60
C TRP A 22 -3.60 8.24 10.12
N GLY A 23 -3.05 7.20 10.74
CA GLY A 23 -2.99 7.03 12.18
C GLY A 23 -1.76 6.22 12.56
N GLN A 24 -1.44 6.24 13.86
CA GLN A 24 -0.41 5.39 14.45
C GLN A 24 -1.03 4.60 15.59
N THR A 25 -0.58 3.36 15.77
CA THR A 25 -0.90 2.59 16.98
C THR A 25 -0.19 3.22 18.19
N PHE A 26 -0.60 2.82 19.39
CA PHE A 26 0.06 3.30 20.62
C PHE A 26 1.52 2.87 20.65
N CYS A 27 2.37 3.68 21.29
CA CYS A 27 3.75 3.28 21.57
C CYS A 27 3.73 2.09 22.53
N GLN A 28 4.29 0.96 22.11
CA GLN A 28 4.28 -0.30 22.84
C GLN A 28 5.65 -0.98 22.72
N SER A 29 5.83 -2.10 23.43
CA SER A 29 7.02 -2.92 23.23
C SER A 29 6.97 -3.68 21.91
N ASP A 30 8.13 -4.08 21.41
CA ASP A 30 8.25 -4.87 20.18
C ASP A 30 7.44 -6.18 20.28
N GLU A 31 7.44 -6.84 21.44
CA GLU A 31 6.65 -8.05 21.67
C GLU A 31 5.16 -7.79 21.50
N LYS A 32 4.67 -6.67 22.01
CA LYS A 32 3.25 -6.34 21.91
C LYS A 32 2.85 -6.02 20.47
N HIS A 33 3.73 -5.34 19.71
CA HIS A 33 3.52 -5.13 18.28
C HIS A 33 3.49 -6.44 17.50
N ILE A 34 4.33 -7.42 17.85
CA ILE A 34 4.31 -8.75 17.23
C ILE A 34 2.99 -9.49 17.54
N GLU A 35 2.51 -9.42 18.77
CA GLU A 35 1.22 -9.99 19.17
C GLU A 35 0.06 -9.35 18.42
N ASP A 36 -0.01 -8.02 18.43
CA ASP A 36 -1.07 -7.26 17.74
C ASP A 36 -1.04 -7.59 16.24
N TYR A 37 0.15 -7.71 15.65
CA TYR A 37 0.29 -8.10 14.26
C TYR A 37 -0.29 -9.50 13.99
N ARG A 38 0.00 -10.50 14.84
CA ARG A 38 -0.59 -11.84 14.72
C ARG A 38 -2.10 -11.81 14.82
N ASP A 39 -2.66 -10.97 15.70
CA ASP A 39 -4.10 -10.78 15.80
C ASP A 39 -4.69 -10.19 14.51
N THR A 40 -4.02 -9.22 13.89
CA THR A 40 -4.49 -8.68 12.59
C THR A 40 -4.53 -9.76 11.51
N LEU A 41 -3.53 -10.66 11.46
CA LEU A 41 -3.50 -11.78 10.52
C LEU A 41 -4.65 -12.77 10.77
N ARG A 42 -4.95 -13.06 12.05
CA ARG A 42 -6.08 -13.91 12.44
C ARG A 42 -7.41 -13.27 12.04
N MET A 43 -7.64 -12.02 12.44
CA MET A 43 -8.88 -11.29 12.12
C MET A 43 -9.11 -11.15 10.62
N THR A 44 -8.04 -10.94 9.84
CA THR A 44 -8.15 -10.87 8.37
C THR A 44 -8.55 -12.22 7.80
N ARG A 45 -8.00 -13.34 8.29
CA ARG A 45 -8.41 -14.67 7.82
C ARG A 45 -9.87 -14.96 8.14
N GLU A 46 -10.29 -14.68 9.37
CA GLU A 46 -11.67 -14.85 9.82
C GLU A 46 -12.63 -13.97 9.01
N GLY A 47 -12.30 -12.69 8.78
CA GLY A 47 -13.17 -11.74 8.10
C GLY A 47 -13.28 -11.93 6.59
N TYR A 48 -12.32 -12.61 5.95
CA TYR A 48 -12.31 -12.90 4.51
C TYR A 48 -12.49 -14.38 4.18
N GLU A 49 -12.81 -15.22 5.16
CA GLU A 49 -13.01 -16.67 4.99
C GLU A 49 -11.82 -17.35 4.28
N ILE A 50 -10.59 -16.94 4.67
CA ILE A 50 -9.36 -17.49 4.09
C ILE A 50 -8.96 -18.76 4.85
N GLU A 51 -9.15 -19.91 4.21
CA GLU A 51 -8.85 -21.24 4.78
C GLU A 51 -7.36 -21.59 4.85
N ALA A 52 -6.49 -20.79 4.22
CA ALA A 52 -5.04 -21.03 4.23
C ALA A 52 -4.39 -20.59 5.55
N GLU A 53 -3.59 -21.48 6.14
CA GLU A 53 -2.79 -21.16 7.34
C GLU A 53 -1.59 -20.25 7.03
N GLU A 54 -1.16 -20.21 5.77
CA GLU A 54 -0.09 -19.34 5.28
C GLU A 54 -0.67 -18.13 4.54
N THR A 55 -0.10 -16.95 4.80
CA THR A 55 -0.53 -15.70 4.15
C THR A 55 0.66 -14.87 3.74
N THR A 56 0.57 -14.23 2.57
CA THR A 56 1.58 -13.28 2.11
C THR A 56 1.24 -11.89 2.57
N ILE A 57 2.23 -11.17 3.11
CA ILE A 57 2.09 -9.77 3.48
C ILE A 57 2.53 -8.94 2.27
N SER A 58 1.64 -8.10 1.77
CA SER A 58 1.95 -7.19 0.69
C SER A 58 2.48 -5.88 1.26
N TYR A 59 3.49 -5.31 0.62
CA TYR A 59 4.16 -4.11 1.09
C TYR A 59 4.73 -3.30 -0.07
N VAL A 60 5.01 -2.02 0.21
CA VAL A 60 5.83 -1.12 -0.59
C VAL A 60 7.19 -1.03 0.09
N ALA A 61 8.27 -1.26 -0.64
CA ALA A 61 9.63 -1.21 -0.12
C ALA A 61 10.52 -0.34 -1.02
N LEU A 62 11.61 0.17 -0.46
CA LEU A 62 12.63 0.84 -1.24
C LEU A 62 13.31 -0.19 -2.17
N ALA A 63 13.30 0.11 -3.47
CA ALA A 63 13.78 -0.80 -4.51
C ALA A 63 15.22 -1.28 -4.22
N GLY A 64 15.44 -2.59 -4.33
CA GLY A 64 16.75 -3.22 -4.09
C GLY A 64 17.13 -3.37 -2.61
N THR A 65 16.22 -3.11 -1.67
CA THR A 65 16.48 -3.23 -0.22
C THR A 65 15.39 -4.04 0.48
N SER A 66 15.61 -4.39 1.75
CA SER A 66 14.61 -4.96 2.65
C SER A 66 13.85 -3.91 3.46
N ILE A 67 14.01 -2.62 3.16
CA ILE A 67 13.39 -1.53 3.92
C ILE A 67 11.95 -1.37 3.44
N VAL A 68 11.00 -1.76 4.31
CA VAL A 68 9.57 -1.58 4.09
C VAL A 68 9.17 -0.14 4.38
N LEU A 69 8.56 0.52 3.41
CA LEU A 69 8.04 1.89 3.52
C LEU A 69 6.57 1.91 3.96
N ALA A 70 5.78 0.93 3.50
CA ALA A 70 4.38 0.78 3.89
C ALA A 70 3.93 -0.68 3.79
N ASN A 71 3.21 -1.18 4.79
CA ASN A 71 2.50 -2.46 4.71
C ASN A 71 1.11 -2.22 4.13
N THR A 72 0.72 -2.96 3.08
CA THR A 72 -0.61 -2.85 2.45
C THR A 72 -1.57 -3.96 2.88
N GLY A 73 -1.16 -4.73 3.88
CA GLY A 73 -1.91 -5.80 4.52
C GLY A 73 -1.74 -7.16 3.84
N ASN A 74 -2.62 -8.06 4.22
CA ASN A 74 -2.67 -9.45 3.80
C ASN A 74 -4.09 -9.86 3.32
N SER A 75 -4.95 -8.88 3.05
CA SER A 75 -6.26 -9.10 2.44
C SER A 75 -6.11 -9.53 0.97
N PRO A 76 -7.17 -10.10 0.35
CA PRO A 76 -7.15 -10.45 -1.08
C PRO A 76 -6.76 -9.28 -2.00
N ASN A 77 -7.07 -8.04 -1.60
CA ASN A 77 -6.80 -6.83 -2.38
C ASN A 77 -5.42 -6.22 -2.10
N SER A 78 -4.74 -6.63 -1.02
CA SER A 78 -3.51 -5.97 -0.53
C SER A 78 -2.37 -5.97 -1.55
N ARG A 79 -2.27 -7.02 -2.38
CA ARG A 79 -1.30 -7.09 -3.47
C ARG A 79 -1.55 -6.00 -4.52
N GLN A 80 -2.80 -5.81 -4.90
CA GLN A 80 -3.16 -4.81 -5.89
C GLN A 80 -2.97 -3.39 -5.33
N THR A 81 -3.30 -3.17 -4.06
CA THR A 81 -3.03 -1.91 -3.35
C THR A 81 -1.54 -1.56 -3.34
N ALA A 82 -0.66 -2.52 -3.02
CA ALA A 82 0.80 -2.30 -3.08
C ALA A 82 1.25 -1.87 -4.49
N ARG A 83 0.76 -2.54 -5.53
CA ARG A 83 1.12 -2.22 -6.92
C ARG A 83 0.64 -0.84 -7.34
N ILE A 84 -0.56 -0.44 -6.93
CA ILE A 84 -1.10 0.89 -7.20
C ILE A 84 -0.26 1.97 -6.51
N LEU A 85 0.07 1.78 -5.23
CA LEU A 85 0.90 2.74 -4.48
C LEU A 85 2.31 2.85 -5.07
N VAL A 86 2.94 1.73 -5.44
CA VAL A 86 4.23 1.73 -6.14
C VAL A 86 4.13 2.48 -7.47
N GLY A 87 3.11 2.21 -8.28
CA GLY A 87 2.92 2.89 -9.57
C GLY A 87 2.74 4.40 -9.43
N ALA A 88 1.86 4.83 -8.51
CA ALA A 88 1.63 6.24 -8.23
C ALA A 88 2.90 6.94 -7.70
N TRP A 89 3.61 6.30 -6.78
CA TRP A 89 4.86 6.83 -6.23
C TRP A 89 5.93 6.97 -7.32
N ASN A 90 6.13 5.95 -8.15
CA ASN A 90 7.10 5.99 -9.24
C ASN A 90 6.75 7.07 -10.27
N GLN A 91 5.46 7.25 -10.60
CA GLN A 91 5.03 8.33 -11.47
C GLN A 91 5.37 9.71 -10.90
N LEU A 92 5.21 9.92 -9.59
CA LEU A 92 5.63 11.17 -8.92
C LEU A 92 7.15 11.37 -9.01
N VAL A 93 7.93 10.30 -8.86
CA VAL A 93 9.39 10.34 -9.02
C VAL A 93 9.78 10.71 -10.45
N GLU A 94 9.15 10.10 -11.46
CA GLU A 94 9.39 10.41 -12.88
C GLU A 94 9.07 11.87 -13.21
N ILE A 95 7.95 12.40 -12.70
CA ILE A 95 7.59 13.83 -12.84
C ILE A 95 8.68 14.71 -12.22
N ALA A 96 9.14 14.41 -11.01
CA ALA A 96 10.18 15.18 -10.33
C ALA A 96 11.54 15.13 -11.06
N MET A 97 11.89 13.97 -11.63
CA MET A 97 13.09 13.81 -12.46
C MET A 97 12.99 14.64 -13.75
N ALA A 98 11.83 14.67 -14.40
CA ALA A 98 11.62 15.49 -15.59
C ALA A 98 11.72 16.99 -15.28
N SER A 99 11.21 17.44 -14.13
CA SER A 99 11.31 18.83 -13.68
C SER A 99 12.74 19.28 -13.38
N THR A 100 13.55 18.43 -12.75
CA THR A 100 14.97 18.74 -12.44
C THR A 100 15.87 18.74 -13.67
N THR A 101 15.51 17.99 -14.71
CA THR A 101 16.24 18.01 -16.00
C THR A 101 15.94 19.29 -16.80
N ALA A 102 14.74 19.87 -16.64
CA ALA A 102 14.36 21.12 -17.29
C ALA A 102 15.06 22.36 -16.69
N GLU A 103 15.30 22.39 -15.37
CA GLU A 103 16.01 23.49 -14.69
C GLU A 103 17.53 23.48 -14.93
N GLY A 104 18.12 22.34 -15.29
CA GLY A 104 19.53 22.22 -15.68
C GLY A 104 19.84 22.59 -17.14
N SER A 105 18.84 23.06 -17.89
CA SER A 105 18.91 23.31 -19.34
C SER A 105 18.69 24.78 -19.73
N GLU A 106 18.91 25.73 -18.81
CA GLU A 106 19.02 27.16 -19.17
C GLU A 106 20.48 27.49 -19.55
N PRO A 107 20.76 27.96 -20.79
CA PRO A 107 22.02 28.59 -21.14
C PRO A 107 22.15 30.03 -20.60
#